data_AF-A0A9D5AE01-F1
#
_entry.id   AF-A0A9D5AE01-F1
#
_cell.length_a   1.000
_cell.length_b   1.000
_cell.length_c   1.000
_cell.angle_alpha   90.00
_cell.angle_beta   90.00
_cell.angle_gamma   90.00
#
_symmetry.space_group_name_H-M   'P 1'
#
loop_
_entity.id
_entity.type
_entity.pdbx_description
1 polymer ?
#
loop_
_entity_poly.entity_id
_entity_poly.type
_entity_poly.pdbx_seq_one_letter_code
_entity_poly.pdbx_strand_id
1 'polypeptide(L)'
;MEEISVNGSMSISGKTTQDLAMEGHRYLEETIQYAYKILSSMNDELCNPAMWSTPSSAVTSPNALSPNGDAASDNSGQHADGAASGGGTGGALDEARFRYKKAVAGLRSVLVAIPNSQKTNTFDNGSAASPADEAEMEKLEEQASSLRKELGNKNLHLKILIDQIRELITDISTWQSPFST
;
A
#
# COMPACT_ATOMS: atom_id res chain seq x y z
N MET A 1 -7.89 -42.15 16.10
CA MET A 1 -6.55 -41.86 16.64
C MET A 1 -5.63 -41.55 15.48
N GLU A 2 -5.07 -40.38 15.30
CA GLU A 2 -5.35 -38.99 15.71
C GLU A 2 -4.37 -38.21 14.85
N GLU A 3 -4.85 -37.24 14.06
CA GLU A 3 -4.01 -36.47 13.15
C GLU A 3 -3.10 -35.52 13.93
N ILE A 4 -1.80 -35.59 13.65
CA ILE A 4 -0.81 -34.61 14.10
C ILE A 4 -0.97 -33.36 13.23
N SER A 5 -1.77 -32.43 13.76
CA SER A 5 -1.88 -31.06 13.27
C SER A 5 -0.54 -30.34 13.51
N VAL A 6 0.20 -30.11 12.43
CA VAL A 6 1.32 -29.18 12.38
C VAL A 6 0.76 -27.77 12.49
N ASN A 7 0.41 -27.36 13.70
CA ASN A 7 0.19 -25.95 14.01
C ASN A 7 1.55 -25.35 14.37
N GLY A 8 2.11 -24.61 13.41
CA GLY A 8 3.19 -23.67 13.64
C GLY A 8 2.75 -22.62 14.65
N SER A 9 2.92 -22.93 15.93
CA SER A 9 3.04 -21.97 17.02
C SER A 9 4.33 -21.20 16.79
N MET A 10 4.29 -20.21 15.89
CA MET A 10 5.32 -19.18 15.89
C MET A 10 5.16 -18.41 17.18
N SER A 11 6.10 -18.65 18.09
CA SER A 11 6.24 -17.99 19.38
C SER A 11 5.95 -16.49 19.26
N ILE A 12 4.77 -16.09 19.73
CA ILE A 12 4.39 -14.68 19.95
C ILE A 12 5.00 -14.21 21.29
N SER A 13 5.57 -15.13 22.06
CA SER A 13 6.24 -14.89 23.34
C SER A 13 7.64 -14.30 23.09
N GLY A 14 7.69 -13.00 22.77
CA GLY A 14 8.94 -12.26 22.62
C GLY A 14 8.93 -11.12 21.61
N LYS A 15 7.84 -10.92 20.85
CA LYS A 15 7.71 -9.77 19.93
C LYS A 15 7.32 -8.50 20.70
N THR A 16 8.04 -7.41 20.44
CA THR A 16 7.72 -6.11 21.04
C THR A 16 6.37 -5.61 20.51
N THR A 17 5.72 -4.70 21.23
CA THR A 17 4.48 -4.08 20.76
C THR A 17 4.69 -3.35 19.42
N GLN A 18 5.89 -2.80 19.19
CA GLN A 18 6.27 -2.19 17.91
C GLN A 18 6.33 -3.22 16.78
N ASP A 19 6.94 -4.40 17.02
CA ASP A 19 7.00 -5.48 16.03
C ASP A 19 5.59 -5.97 15.66
N LEU A 20 4.71 -6.10 16.66
CA LEU A 20 3.31 -6.45 16.43
C LEU A 20 2.59 -5.37 15.61
N ALA A 21 2.85 -4.09 15.86
CA ALA A 21 2.25 -3.00 15.09
C ALA A 21 2.72 -3.01 13.62
N MET A 22 4.02 -3.21 13.37
CA MET A 22 4.57 -3.32 12.01
C MET A 22 4.00 -4.55 11.28
N GLU A 23 3.91 -5.70 11.94
CA GLU A 23 3.32 -6.91 11.38
C GLU A 23 1.82 -6.73 11.11
N GLY A 24 1.10 -6.04 11.98
CA GLY A 24 -0.30 -5.68 11.79
C GLY A 24 -0.50 -4.79 10.56
N HIS A 25 0.38 -3.81 10.37
CA HIS A 25 0.37 -2.95 9.18
C HIS A 25 0.61 -3.77 7.90
N ARG A 26 1.59 -4.68 7.91
CA ARG A 26 1.87 -5.59 6.79
C ARG A 26 0.64 -6.45 6.43
N TYR A 27 0.00 -7.08 7.41
CA TYR A 27 -1.20 -7.89 7.15
C TYR A 27 -2.40 -7.06 6.65
N LEU A 28 -2.51 -5.78 7.06
CA LEU A 28 -3.54 -4.87 6.54
C LEU A 28 -3.33 -4.62 5.04
N GLU A 29 -2.12 -4.30 4.62
CA GLU A 29 -1.78 -4.10 3.20
C GLU A 29 -2.02 -5.36 2.38
N GLU A 30 -1.58 -6.52 2.86
CA GLU A 30 -1.83 -7.81 2.22
C GLU A 30 -3.34 -8.08 2.07
N THR A 31 -4.13 -7.78 3.11
CA THR A 31 -5.59 -7.94 3.08
C THR A 31 -6.22 -7.08 1.98
N ILE A 32 -5.80 -5.83 1.86
CA ILE A 32 -6.28 -4.92 0.81
C ILE A 32 -5.87 -5.43 -0.58
N GLN A 33 -4.60 -5.83 -0.75
CA GLN A 33 -4.08 -6.31 -2.02
C GLN A 33 -4.82 -7.58 -2.49
N TYR A 34 -5.03 -8.55 -1.61
CA TYR A 34 -5.73 -9.78 -1.98
C TYR A 34 -7.24 -9.55 -2.17
N ALA A 35 -7.86 -8.61 -1.45
CA ALA A 35 -9.23 -8.20 -1.74
C ALA A 35 -9.37 -7.63 -3.15
N TYR A 36 -8.46 -6.73 -3.54
CA TYR A 36 -8.40 -6.21 -4.90
C TYR A 36 -8.23 -7.34 -5.93
N LYS A 37 -7.31 -8.27 -5.69
CA LYS A 37 -7.07 -9.40 -6.59
C LYS A 37 -8.27 -10.32 -6.74
N ILE A 38 -9.03 -10.56 -5.68
CA ILE A 38 -10.30 -11.31 -5.74
C ILE A 38 -11.28 -10.57 -6.65
N LEU A 39 -11.47 -9.27 -6.45
CA LEU A 39 -12.40 -8.45 -7.25
C LEU A 39 -11.99 -8.42 -8.72
N SER A 40 -10.72 -8.21 -9.02
CA SER A 40 -10.20 -8.23 -10.40
C SER A 40 -10.37 -9.61 -11.04
N SER A 41 -10.01 -10.69 -10.34
CA SER A 41 -10.17 -12.05 -10.88
C SER A 41 -11.64 -12.40 -11.14
N MET A 42 -12.56 -11.99 -10.26
CA MET A 42 -13.99 -12.15 -10.49
C MET A 42 -14.46 -11.30 -11.67
N ASN A 43 -13.98 -10.07 -11.80
CA ASN A 43 -14.30 -9.21 -12.92
C ASN A 43 -13.81 -9.81 -14.24
N ASP A 44 -12.61 -10.36 -14.30
CA ASP A 44 -12.05 -10.99 -15.51
C ASP A 44 -12.84 -12.23 -15.92
N GLU A 45 -13.24 -13.07 -14.96
CA GLU A 45 -14.09 -14.23 -15.21
C GLU A 45 -15.47 -13.84 -15.71
N LEU A 46 -16.07 -12.81 -15.10
CA LEU A 46 -17.39 -12.32 -15.51
C LEU A 46 -17.32 -11.62 -16.86
N CYS A 47 -16.29 -10.82 -17.15
CA CYS A 47 -16.18 -10.08 -18.41
C CYS A 47 -15.68 -10.93 -19.58
N ASN A 48 -15.43 -12.24 -19.40
CA ASN A 48 -14.93 -13.09 -20.46
C ASN A 48 -16.02 -13.43 -21.50
N PRO A 49 -15.93 -12.93 -22.76
CA PRO A 49 -16.94 -13.19 -23.78
C PRO A 49 -17.06 -14.67 -24.17
N ALA A 50 -16.02 -15.47 -23.95
CA ALA A 50 -16.03 -16.90 -24.24
C ALA A 50 -16.99 -17.66 -23.32
N MET A 51 -17.23 -17.18 -22.09
CA MET A 51 -18.15 -17.79 -21.13
C MET A 51 -19.62 -17.56 -21.50
N TRP A 52 -19.89 -16.56 -22.35
CA TRP A 52 -21.23 -16.20 -22.80
C TRP A 52 -21.50 -16.53 -24.27
N SER A 53 -20.46 -16.86 -25.02
CA SER A 53 -20.60 -17.28 -26.41
C SER A 53 -21.22 -18.68 -26.44
N THR A 54 -22.52 -18.76 -26.73
CA THR A 54 -23.16 -20.03 -27.05
C THR A 54 -22.45 -20.63 -28.26
N PRO A 55 -22.03 -21.92 -28.22
CA PRO A 55 -21.60 -22.58 -29.45
C PRO A 55 -22.80 -22.55 -30.39
N SER A 56 -22.68 -21.76 -31.47
CA SER A 56 -23.66 -21.80 -32.54
C SER A 56 -23.64 -23.23 -33.04
N SER A 57 -24.66 -24.01 -32.66
CA SER A 57 -24.85 -25.35 -33.19
C SER A 57 -24.99 -25.16 -34.69
N ALA A 58 -23.93 -25.50 -35.43
CA ALA A 58 -24.00 -25.66 -36.86
C ALA A 58 -25.01 -26.78 -37.10
N VAL A 59 -26.28 -26.40 -37.25
CA VAL A 59 -27.29 -27.23 -37.88
C VAL A 59 -26.73 -27.52 -39.27
N THR A 60 -26.30 -28.76 -39.45
CA THR A 60 -26.00 -29.34 -40.75
C THR A 60 -27.30 -29.33 -41.56
N SER A 61 -27.56 -28.23 -42.28
CA SER A 61 -28.54 -28.19 -43.36
C SER A 61 -27.80 -28.46 -44.67
N PRO A 62 -28.02 -29.62 -45.32
CA PRO A 62 -27.37 -29.96 -46.57
C PRO A 62 -28.20 -29.43 -47.75
N ASN A 63 -28.22 -28.11 -47.96
CA ASN A 63 -28.49 -27.47 -49.26
C ASN A 63 -28.63 -25.95 -49.13
N ALA A 64 -27.68 -25.19 -49.65
CA ALA A 64 -27.93 -24.11 -50.60
C ALA A 64 -26.60 -23.49 -51.07
N LEU A 65 -26.56 -23.15 -52.35
CA LEU A 65 -25.42 -22.78 -53.18
C LEU A 65 -24.81 -21.39 -52.87
N SER A 66 -23.52 -21.25 -53.19
CA SER A 66 -22.60 -20.08 -53.15
C SER A 66 -23.03 -18.85 -54.01
N PRO A 67 -22.20 -17.79 -54.27
CA PRO A 67 -20.92 -17.30 -53.69
C PRO A 67 -20.87 -15.74 -53.47
N ASN A 68 -19.69 -15.23 -53.09
CA ASN A 68 -19.16 -13.83 -53.15
C ASN A 68 -19.20 -12.93 -51.90
N GLY A 69 -18.00 -12.56 -51.44
CA GLY A 69 -17.74 -11.49 -50.47
C GLY A 69 -16.28 -11.52 -50.00
N ASP A 70 -15.42 -10.83 -50.73
CA ASP A 70 -13.99 -10.61 -50.52
C ASP A 70 -13.68 -10.01 -49.12
N ALA A 71 -12.79 -10.66 -48.37
CA ALA A 71 -12.05 -10.06 -47.26
C ALA A 71 -10.79 -10.89 -46.99
N ALA A 72 -9.65 -10.37 -47.43
CA ALA A 72 -8.33 -10.85 -47.07
C ALA A 72 -8.17 -10.94 -45.55
N SER A 73 -7.79 -12.11 -45.04
CA SER A 73 -7.14 -12.25 -43.73
C SER A 73 -6.17 -13.42 -43.77
N ASP A 74 -4.94 -13.09 -44.11
CA ASP A 74 -3.76 -13.89 -43.83
C ASP A 74 -3.51 -13.83 -42.32
N ASN A 75 -3.76 -14.94 -41.61
CA ASN A 75 -3.10 -15.20 -40.34
C ASN A 75 -2.96 -16.71 -40.14
N SER A 76 -1.87 -17.23 -40.68
CA SER A 76 -1.23 -18.45 -40.21
C SER A 76 -0.93 -18.32 -38.72
N GLY A 77 -1.73 -18.97 -37.88
CA GLY A 77 -1.54 -19.08 -36.44
C GLY A 77 -1.87 -20.50 -35.99
N GLN A 78 -0.90 -21.39 -36.15
CA GLN A 78 -0.92 -22.77 -35.67
C GLN A 78 -1.03 -22.82 -34.14
N HIS A 79 -1.78 -23.81 -33.66
CA HIS A 79 -1.57 -24.56 -32.41
C HIS A 79 -1.15 -23.78 -31.15
N ALA A 80 -2.08 -23.71 -30.21
CA ALA A 80 -1.78 -24.14 -28.85
C ALA A 80 -3.00 -24.88 -28.28
N ASP A 81 -3.12 -26.15 -28.65
CA ASP A 81 -3.67 -27.15 -27.74
C ASP A 81 -2.93 -27.03 -26.41
N GLY A 82 -3.63 -26.66 -25.34
CA GLY A 82 -3.05 -26.66 -24.01
C GLY A 82 -3.71 -25.72 -23.01
N ALA A 83 -4.96 -26.02 -22.63
CA ALA A 83 -5.41 -26.04 -21.23
C ALA A 83 -6.95 -26.08 -21.13
N ALA A 84 -7.58 -27.11 -21.69
CA ALA A 84 -8.84 -27.62 -21.16
C ALA A 84 -8.56 -29.00 -20.54
N SER A 85 -8.04 -28.97 -19.32
CA SER A 85 -8.02 -30.06 -18.33
C SER A 85 -7.76 -29.35 -17.01
N GLY A 86 -8.69 -29.30 -16.06
CA GLY A 86 -9.50 -30.41 -15.60
C GLY A 86 -9.14 -30.61 -14.13
N GLY A 87 -10.08 -30.25 -13.25
CA GLY A 87 -10.18 -30.73 -11.86
C GLY A 87 -8.91 -30.85 -11.04
N GLY A 88 -8.61 -29.84 -10.23
CA GLY A 88 -7.61 -29.98 -9.17
C GLY A 88 -7.29 -28.68 -8.45
N THR A 89 -8.16 -28.26 -7.54
CA THR A 89 -7.82 -27.43 -6.37
C THR A 89 -6.99 -26.17 -6.64
N GLY A 90 -7.66 -25.06 -6.99
CA GLY A 90 -7.18 -23.72 -6.66
C GLY A 90 -6.85 -22.84 -7.87
N GLY A 91 -7.87 -22.22 -8.49
CA GLY A 91 -7.65 -21.17 -9.50
C GLY A 91 -7.00 -19.91 -8.90
N ALA A 92 -6.61 -18.95 -9.74
CA ALA A 92 -6.07 -17.66 -9.29
C ALA A 92 -7.01 -16.95 -8.30
N LEU A 93 -8.33 -17.11 -8.47
CA LEU A 93 -9.36 -16.64 -7.55
C LEU A 93 -9.31 -17.37 -6.19
N ASP A 94 -9.20 -18.69 -6.19
CA ASP A 94 -9.16 -19.49 -4.96
C ASP A 94 -7.87 -19.24 -4.17
N GLU A 95 -6.74 -19.08 -4.85
CA GLU A 95 -5.47 -18.70 -4.22
C GLU A 95 -5.57 -17.29 -3.61
N ALA A 96 -6.17 -16.33 -4.33
CA ALA A 96 -6.41 -14.98 -3.79
C ALA A 96 -7.32 -15.01 -2.56
N ARG A 97 -8.37 -15.85 -2.57
CA ARG A 97 -9.27 -16.07 -1.42
C ARG A 97 -8.54 -16.70 -0.23
N PHE A 98 -7.72 -17.71 -0.48
CA PHE A 98 -6.93 -18.37 0.55
C PHE A 98 -5.95 -17.38 1.22
N ARG A 99 -5.23 -16.61 0.40
CA ARG A 99 -4.29 -15.58 0.86
C ARG A 99 -4.97 -14.46 1.63
N TYR A 100 -6.10 -13.97 1.14
CA TYR A 100 -6.93 -12.99 1.86
C TYR A 100 -7.33 -13.50 3.23
N LYS A 101 -7.87 -14.73 3.32
CA LYS A 101 -8.26 -15.35 4.59
C LYS A 101 -7.07 -15.49 5.54
N LYS A 102 -5.89 -15.88 5.03
CA LYS A 102 -4.66 -15.98 5.81
C LYS A 102 -4.21 -14.61 6.36
N ALA A 103 -4.19 -13.58 5.51
CA ALA A 103 -3.83 -12.22 5.91
C ALA A 103 -4.78 -11.67 6.99
N VAL A 104 -6.09 -11.87 6.81
CA VAL A 104 -7.11 -11.50 7.80
C VAL A 104 -6.93 -12.24 9.11
N ALA A 105 -6.62 -13.54 9.07
CA ALA A 105 -6.34 -14.32 10.27
C ALA A 105 -5.08 -13.80 11.00
N GLY A 106 -4.02 -13.47 10.25
CA GLY A 106 -2.82 -12.81 10.78
C GLY A 106 -3.13 -11.47 11.44
N LEU A 107 -3.87 -10.61 10.76
CA LEU A 107 -4.29 -9.30 11.29
C LEU A 107 -5.10 -9.44 12.59
N ARG A 108 -6.06 -10.37 12.63
CA ARG A 108 -6.85 -10.66 13.83
C ARG A 108 -5.97 -11.17 14.98
N SER A 109 -5.01 -12.04 14.68
CA SER A 109 -4.06 -12.55 15.67
C SER A 109 -3.24 -11.41 16.28
N VAL A 110 -2.71 -10.51 15.45
CA VAL A 110 -1.96 -9.34 15.90
C VAL A 110 -2.83 -8.41 16.76
N LEU A 111 -4.06 -8.12 16.35
CA LEU A 111 -4.98 -7.27 17.12
C LEU A 111 -5.31 -7.86 18.50
N VAL A 112 -5.37 -9.18 18.62
CA VAL A 112 -5.52 -9.86 19.92
C VAL A 112 -4.20 -9.84 20.72
N ALA A 113 -3.05 -9.93 20.04
CA ALA A 113 -1.74 -9.94 20.69
C ALA A 113 -1.33 -8.57 21.23
N ILE A 114 -1.66 -7.46 20.56
CA ILE A 114 -1.24 -6.10 20.97
C ILE A 114 -1.67 -5.78 22.42
N PRO A 115 -2.95 -5.92 22.83
CA PRO A 115 -3.35 -5.66 24.22
C PRO A 115 -2.70 -6.62 25.21
N ASN A 116 -2.39 -7.84 24.80
CA ASN A 116 -1.74 -8.82 25.67
C ASN A 116 -0.24 -8.55 25.85
N SER A 117 0.45 -8.03 24.82
CA SER A 117 1.84 -7.56 24.92
C SER A 117 2.00 -6.39 25.89
N GLN A 118 0.97 -5.54 26.00
CA GLN A 118 0.93 -4.47 27.00
C GLN A 118 0.72 -5.03 28.41
N LYS A 119 -0.13 -6.06 28.58
CA LYS A 119 -0.38 -6.71 29.87
C LYS A 119 0.82 -7.51 30.38
N THR A 120 1.57 -8.18 29.51
CA THR A 120 2.83 -8.84 29.91
C THR A 120 3.90 -7.83 30.32
N ASN A 121 3.84 -6.62 29.76
CA ASN A 121 4.62 -5.49 30.27
C ASN A 121 3.97 -4.85 31.51
N THR A 122 2.70 -5.10 31.86
CA THR A 122 2.13 -4.46 33.07
C THR A 122 2.49 -5.21 34.36
N PHE A 123 2.87 -6.49 34.29
CA PHE A 123 3.30 -7.26 35.47
C PHE A 123 4.81 -7.20 35.73
N ASP A 124 5.59 -6.60 34.82
CA ASP A 124 7.03 -6.34 35.01
C ASP A 124 7.51 -5.04 34.31
N ASN A 125 6.66 -4.02 34.22
CA ASN A 125 7.07 -2.71 33.71
C ASN A 125 6.42 -1.58 34.53
N GLY A 126 6.77 -1.56 35.80
CA GLY A 126 7.37 -0.36 36.38
C GLY A 126 8.78 -0.09 35.81
N SER A 127 9.02 -0.36 34.52
CA SER A 127 10.24 0.04 33.85
C SER A 127 9.95 1.42 33.29
N ALA A 128 10.47 2.37 34.06
CA ALA A 128 10.86 3.68 33.60
C ALA A 128 11.25 3.64 32.12
N ALA A 129 11.00 4.73 31.40
CA ALA A 129 11.68 5.00 30.16
C ALA A 129 13.12 4.48 30.26
N SER A 130 13.51 3.56 29.37
CA SER A 130 14.87 3.08 29.36
C SER A 130 15.77 4.32 29.33
N PRO A 131 16.82 4.43 30.15
CA PRO A 131 17.63 5.65 30.23
C PRO A 131 18.22 6.05 28.87
N ALA A 132 18.27 5.11 27.90
CA ALA A 132 18.63 5.37 26.51
C ALA A 132 17.55 6.14 25.72
N ASP A 133 16.27 5.80 25.89
CA ASP A 133 15.15 6.41 25.16
C ASP A 133 14.79 7.78 25.74
N GLU A 134 14.94 7.96 27.05
CA GLU A 134 14.78 9.26 27.72
C GLU A 134 15.89 10.26 27.32
N ALA A 135 17.14 9.79 27.23
CA ALA A 135 18.27 10.60 26.76
C ALA A 135 18.16 10.97 25.26
N GLU A 136 17.62 10.08 24.42
CA GLU A 136 17.35 10.39 23.02
C GLU A 136 16.25 11.45 22.87
N MET A 137 15.18 11.33 23.68
CA MET A 137 14.10 12.31 23.72
C MET A 137 14.61 13.71 24.13
N GLU A 138 15.43 13.79 25.19
CA GLU A 138 16.04 15.04 25.65
C GLU A 138 16.92 15.68 24.56
N LYS A 139 17.74 14.87 23.87
CA LYS A 139 18.57 15.35 22.75
C LYS A 139 17.74 15.88 21.59
N LEU A 140 16.64 15.20 21.23
CA LEU A 140 15.75 15.65 20.16
C LEU A 140 15.03 16.95 20.54
N GLU A 141 14.64 17.11 21.81
CA GLU A 141 14.06 18.34 22.32
C GLU A 141 15.06 19.51 22.31
N GLU A 142 16.31 19.26 22.68
CA GLU A 142 17.39 20.25 22.59
C GLU A 142 17.65 20.67 21.12
N GLN A 143 17.69 19.70 20.20
CA GLN A 143 17.83 19.98 18.77
C GLN A 143 16.65 20.81 18.23
N ALA A 144 15.42 20.46 18.60
CA ALA A 144 14.24 21.23 18.21
C ALA A 144 14.28 22.66 18.76
N SER A 145 14.74 22.82 20.00
CA SER A 145 14.91 24.12 20.65
C SER A 145 15.99 24.97 19.96
N SER A 146 17.13 24.36 19.61
CA SER A 146 18.21 25.01 18.88
C SER A 146 17.76 25.48 17.49
N LEU A 147 17.09 24.60 16.73
CA LEU A 147 16.54 24.94 15.42
C LEU A 147 15.52 26.07 15.48
N ARG A 148 14.63 26.06 16.48
CA ARG A 148 13.64 27.14 16.69
C ARG A 148 14.32 28.48 16.98
N LYS A 149 15.40 28.48 17.77
CA LYS A 149 16.20 29.67 18.05
C LYS A 149 16.93 30.18 16.80
N GLU A 150 17.54 29.28 16.03
CA GLU A 150 18.23 29.64 14.78
C GLU A 150 17.27 30.23 13.75
N LEU A 151 16.07 29.64 13.60
CA LEU A 151 15.02 30.15 12.74
C LEU A 151 14.61 31.58 13.13
N GLY A 152 14.42 31.83 14.43
CA GLY A 152 14.14 33.18 14.94
C GLY A 152 15.26 34.17 14.63
N ASN A 153 16.52 33.78 14.80
CA ASN A 153 17.67 34.62 14.50
C ASN A 153 17.80 34.94 13.00
N LYS A 154 17.61 33.93 12.13
CA LYS A 154 17.61 34.12 10.67
C LYS A 154 16.47 35.05 10.22
N ASN A 155 15.28 34.91 10.82
CA ASN A 155 14.15 35.79 10.54
C ASN A 155 14.45 37.25 10.95
N LEU A 156 15.08 37.45 12.11
CA LEU A 156 15.52 38.78 12.55
C LEU A 156 16.50 39.41 11.56
N HIS A 157 17.49 38.64 11.08
CA HIS A 157 18.45 39.13 10.10
C HIS A 157 17.79 39.53 8.77
N LEU A 158 16.86 38.71 8.27
CA LEU A 158 16.07 39.06 7.08
C LEU A 158 15.27 40.34 7.28
N LYS A 159 14.67 40.55 8.46
CA LYS A 159 13.94 41.78 8.76
C LYS A 159 14.85 43.01 8.70
N ILE A 160 16.05 42.93 9.28
CA ILE A 160 17.04 44.02 9.22
C ILE A 160 17.41 44.34 7.78
N LEU A 161 17.73 43.33 6.97
CA LEU A 161 18.06 43.53 5.55
C LEU A 161 16.89 44.17 4.76
N ILE A 162 15.66 43.73 5.03
CA ILE A 162 14.46 44.31 4.41
C ILE A 162 14.31 45.78 4.80
N ASP A 163 14.51 46.11 6.09
CA ASP A 163 14.39 47.48 6.58
C ASP A 163 15.48 48.39 5.99
N GLN A 164 16.72 47.90 5.89
CA GLN A 164 17.82 48.60 5.21
C GLN A 164 17.53 48.87 3.74
N ILE A 165 16.97 47.90 3.01
CA ILE A 165 16.59 48.08 1.61
C ILE A 165 15.46 49.12 1.48
N ARG A 166 14.47 49.08 2.37
CA ARG A 166 13.37 50.06 2.39
C ARG A 166 13.86 51.48 2.67
N GLU A 167 14.79 51.63 3.60
CA GLU A 167 15.46 52.91 3.89
C GLU A 167 16.22 53.42 2.67
N LEU A 168 17.04 52.57 2.04
CA LEU A 168 17.78 52.92 0.84
C LEU A 168 16.86 53.33 -0.33
N ILE A 169 15.74 52.62 -0.54
CA ILE A 169 14.74 53.00 -1.56
C ILE A 169 14.15 54.37 -1.24
N THR A 170 13.87 54.65 0.04
CA THR A 170 13.34 55.95 0.48
C THR A 170 14.34 57.06 0.19
N ASP A 171 15.61 56.86 0.56
CA ASP A 171 16.69 57.79 0.27
C ASP A 171 16.80 58.05 -1.23
N ILE A 172 16.91 57.01 -2.06
CA ILE A 172 16.98 57.17 -3.53
C ILE A 172 15.79 57.95 -4.07
N SER A 173 14.58 57.68 -3.55
CA SER A 173 13.36 58.38 -3.98
C SER A 173 13.43 59.88 -3.66
N THR A 174 14.07 60.29 -2.56
CA THR A 174 14.28 61.71 -2.25
C THR A 174 15.24 62.40 -3.21
N TRP A 175 16.17 61.67 -3.83
CA TRP A 175 17.13 62.20 -4.81
C TRP A 175 16.53 62.24 -6.22
N GLN A 176 15.51 61.43 -6.48
CA GLN A 176 14.78 61.38 -7.75
C GLN A 176 13.56 62.32 -7.78
N SER A 177 13.30 63.09 -6.72
CA SER A 177 12.30 64.16 -6.78
C SER A 177 12.77 65.22 -7.79
N PRO A 178 12.03 65.47 -8.89
CA PRO A 178 12.39 66.53 -9.79
C PRO A 178 12.32 67.85 -9.01
N PHE A 179 13.44 68.59 -8.95
CA PHE A 179 13.38 69.99 -8.54
C PHE A 179 12.37 70.68 -9.46
N SER A 180 11.19 71.01 -8.95
CA SER A 180 10.24 71.86 -9.66
C SER A 180 10.92 73.19 -9.92
N THR A 181 11.27 73.44 -11.19
CA THR A 181 11.48 74.78 -11.75
C THR A 181 10.13 75.41 -12.08
#